data_AF-A0A1W9NZV5-F1
#
_entry.id   AF-A0A1W9NZV5-F1
#
_cell.length_a   1.000
_cell.length_b   1.000
_cell.length_c   1.000
_cell.angle_alpha   90.00
_cell.angle_beta   90.00
_cell.angle_gamma   90.00
#
_symmetry.space_group_name_H-M   'P 1'
#
loop_
_entity.id
_entity.type
_entity.pdbx_description
1 polymer ?
#
loop_
_entity_poly.entity_id
_entity_poly.type
_entity_poly.pdbx_seq_one_letter_code
_entity_poly.pdbx_strand_id
1 'polypeptide(L)'
;MVKNGQTNSTDKDKVGGKADQTGRNRGQFSAVVSPDEGRISDSIMPNVSVTAKPGESAESLLRRFKMEVEKIGLMEKLEEIRWYEKPSQRKKYEEKMRQQKIAREQKFNR
;
A
#
# COMPACT_ATOMS: atom_id res chain seq x y z
N MET A 1 32.94 -46.93 -10.64
CA MET A 1 33.00 -47.44 -9.26
C MET A 1 33.67 -46.39 -8.39
N VAL A 2 32.98 -45.94 -7.32
CA VAL A 2 33.54 -45.36 -6.06
C VAL A 2 34.23 -43.98 -6.17
N LYS A 3 34.03 -42.95 -5.35
CA LYS A 3 33.01 -42.43 -4.40
C LYS A 3 33.53 -41.01 -4.05
N ASN A 4 32.62 -40.10 -3.75
CA ASN A 4 32.86 -38.75 -3.28
C ASN A 4 33.72 -38.70 -2.02
N GLY A 5 34.61 -37.71 -1.93
CA GLY A 5 35.34 -37.34 -0.71
C GLY A 5 35.09 -35.87 -0.37
N GLN A 6 34.04 -35.61 0.41
CA GLN A 6 33.92 -34.40 1.23
C GLN A 6 34.52 -34.70 2.61
N THR A 7 35.40 -33.84 3.12
CA THR A 7 35.61 -33.67 4.57
C THR A 7 36.09 -32.24 4.85
N ASN A 8 35.38 -31.56 5.75
CA ASN A 8 35.84 -30.67 6.82
C ASN A 8 34.56 -30.34 7.63
N SER A 9 34.22 -31.14 8.64
CA SER A 9 34.51 -30.89 10.07
C SER A 9 34.04 -29.50 10.52
N THR A 10 32.83 -29.46 11.09
CA THR A 10 32.53 -29.13 12.50
C THR A 10 32.70 -27.66 12.85
N ASP A 11 31.57 -26.98 13.03
CA ASP A 11 31.30 -26.30 14.30
C ASP A 11 29.79 -26.37 14.60
N LYS A 12 29.50 -27.01 15.73
CA LYS A 12 28.20 -27.01 16.37
C LYS A 12 28.07 -25.73 17.20
N ASP A 13 26.83 -25.46 17.60
CA ASP A 13 26.43 -24.53 18.67
C ASP A 13 25.99 -23.13 18.20
N LYS A 14 24.69 -23.04 17.89
CA LYS A 14 23.84 -21.89 18.25
C LYS A 14 22.37 -22.31 18.29
N VAL A 15 21.98 -22.97 19.38
CA VAL A 15 20.58 -23.09 19.82
C VAL A 15 20.41 -22.11 20.98
N GLY A 16 19.44 -21.20 20.90
CA GLY A 16 19.15 -20.27 22.00
C GLY A 16 18.17 -19.16 21.64
N GLY A 17 16.88 -19.52 21.66
CA GLY A 17 15.65 -18.71 21.68
C GLY A 17 15.72 -17.19 21.50
N LYS A 18 15.02 -16.70 20.47
CA LYS A 18 14.41 -15.37 20.48
C LYS A 18 12.91 -15.50 20.25
N ALA A 19 12.18 -14.60 20.92
CA ALA A 19 10.75 -14.33 20.86
C ALA A 19 9.90 -15.11 21.87
N ASP A 20 9.65 -14.48 23.01
CA ASP A 20 8.31 -14.47 23.63
C ASP A 20 8.25 -13.42 24.73
N GLN A 21 7.84 -12.19 24.36
CA GLN A 21 7.06 -11.33 25.26
C GLN A 21 6.03 -10.56 24.43
N THR A 22 4.84 -11.15 24.39
CA THR A 22 3.60 -10.51 23.97
C THR A 22 3.29 -9.35 24.92
N GLY A 23 3.74 -8.15 24.55
CA GLY A 23 3.30 -6.90 25.17
C GLY A 23 1.84 -6.62 24.82
N ARG A 24 0.92 -7.18 25.62
CA ARG A 24 -0.51 -6.85 25.60
C ARG A 24 -0.68 -5.40 26.09
N ASN A 25 -0.67 -4.43 25.18
CA ASN A 25 -1.17 -3.09 25.49
C ASN A 25 -2.71 -3.12 25.57
N ARG A 26 -3.20 -3.59 26.72
CA ARG A 26 -4.58 -3.38 27.17
C ARG A 26 -4.67 -1.99 27.81
N GLY A 27 -5.41 -1.09 27.14
CA GLY A 27 -6.07 0.04 27.76
C GLY A 27 -5.17 1.19 28.23
N GLN A 28 -5.05 2.20 27.37
CA GLN A 28 -5.16 3.60 27.76
C GLN A 28 -5.88 4.36 26.65
N PHE A 29 -7.22 4.24 26.63
CA PHE A 29 -8.07 5.25 26.01
C PHE A 29 -8.25 6.35 27.04
N SER A 30 -7.42 7.39 26.99
CA SER A 30 -7.75 8.67 27.61
C SER A 30 -8.33 9.57 26.51
N ALA A 31 -9.64 9.46 26.33
CA ALA A 31 -10.41 10.35 25.47
C ALA A 31 -10.50 11.73 26.13
N VAL A 32 -9.64 12.67 25.72
CA VAL A 32 -9.87 14.11 25.86
C VAL A 32 -9.26 14.83 24.66
N VAL A 33 -10.07 15.05 23.61
CA VAL A 33 -10.01 16.27 22.77
C VAL A 33 -11.45 16.60 22.36
N SER A 34 -11.74 17.89 22.43
CA SER A 34 -13.01 18.63 22.41
C SER A 34 -14.03 18.35 21.28
N PRO A 35 -15.28 18.84 21.44
CA PRO A 35 -16.40 18.57 20.53
C PRO A 35 -16.60 19.73 19.55
N ASP A 36 -15.82 19.82 18.48
CA ASP A 36 -16.20 20.52 17.25
C ASP A 36 -15.21 20.16 16.13
N GLU A 37 -15.71 20.10 14.89
CA GLU A 37 -14.99 19.88 13.63
C GLU A 37 -14.52 18.44 13.28
N GLY A 38 -15.49 17.61 12.89
CA GLY A 38 -15.46 17.05 11.53
C GLY A 38 -14.46 15.94 11.17
N ARG A 39 -13.97 15.12 12.10
CA ARG A 39 -13.18 13.92 11.75
C ARG A 39 -13.99 12.63 11.84
N ILE A 40 -14.86 12.40 10.85
CA ILE A 40 -15.40 11.07 10.54
C ILE A 40 -15.32 10.85 9.02
N SER A 41 -14.11 10.85 8.44
CA SER A 41 -13.94 10.37 7.05
C SER A 41 -12.49 10.09 6.65
N ASP A 42 -11.62 9.65 7.56
CA ASP A 42 -10.35 8.98 7.16
C ASP A 42 -10.65 7.57 6.60
N SER A 43 -11.71 7.46 5.79
CA SER A 43 -12.02 6.27 5.01
C SER A 43 -10.81 6.00 4.12
N ILE A 44 -10.50 4.72 3.91
CA ILE A 44 -9.35 4.21 3.14
C ILE A 44 -9.37 4.68 1.66
N MET A 45 -10.40 5.41 1.23
CA MET A 45 -10.52 6.03 -0.09
C MET A 45 -9.82 7.39 -0.14
N PRO A 46 -9.04 7.67 -1.20
CA PRO A 46 -8.39 8.95 -1.34
C PRO A 46 -9.43 10.05 -1.62
N ASN A 47 -9.29 11.19 -0.95
CA ASN A 47 -10.11 12.36 -1.21
C ASN A 47 -9.46 13.24 -2.30
N VAL A 48 -10.30 13.93 -3.08
CA VAL A 48 -9.87 14.88 -4.11
C VAL A 48 -10.53 16.22 -3.83
N SER A 49 -9.73 17.28 -3.69
CA SER A 49 -10.24 18.64 -3.52
C SER A 49 -9.48 19.60 -4.43
N VAL A 50 -10.20 20.52 -5.07
CA VAL A 50 -9.61 21.58 -5.90
C VAL A 50 -10.33 22.89 -5.62
N THR A 51 -9.58 23.90 -5.22
CA THR A 51 -10.10 25.26 -4.99
C THR A 51 -9.99 26.09 -6.26
N ALA A 52 -11.03 26.89 -6.53
CA ALA A 52 -11.06 27.85 -7.62
C ALA A 52 -10.01 28.94 -7.41
N LYS A 53 -9.27 29.29 -8.47
CA LYS A 53 -8.35 30.43 -8.44
C LYS A 53 -9.09 31.72 -8.85
N PRO A 54 -8.68 32.89 -8.36
CA PRO A 54 -9.25 34.16 -8.80
C PRO A 54 -9.10 34.34 -10.32
N GLY A 55 -10.19 34.68 -11.02
CA GLY A 55 -10.19 34.90 -12.47
C GLY A 55 -10.14 33.64 -13.33
N GLU A 56 -10.27 32.44 -12.75
CA GLU A 56 -10.29 31.18 -13.49
C GLU A 56 -11.67 30.89 -14.08
N SER A 57 -11.70 30.34 -15.31
CA SER A 57 -12.95 29.83 -15.89
C SER A 57 -13.39 28.51 -15.22
N ALA A 58 -14.70 28.28 -15.15
CA ALA A 58 -15.24 27.04 -14.60
C ALA A 58 -14.70 25.79 -15.31
N GLU A 59 -14.45 25.88 -16.62
CA GLU A 59 -13.89 24.79 -17.42
C GLU A 59 -12.45 24.45 -17.02
N SER A 60 -11.60 25.46 -16.75
CA SER A 60 -10.24 25.24 -16.28
C SER A 60 -10.22 24.56 -14.90
N LEU A 61 -11.11 24.98 -14.00
CA LEU A 61 -11.29 24.34 -12.70
C LEU A 61 -11.68 22.87 -12.84
N LEU A 62 -12.65 22.57 -13.71
CA LEU A 62 -13.10 21.20 -13.96
C LEU A 62 -12.00 20.33 -14.57
N ARG A 63 -11.18 20.90 -15.46
CA ARG A 63 -10.02 20.22 -16.03
C ARG A 63 -8.98 19.88 -14.96
N ARG A 64 -8.67 20.81 -14.05
CA ARG A 64 -7.77 20.54 -12.92
C ARG A 64 -8.33 19.48 -11.99
N PHE A 65 -9.63 19.53 -11.70
CA PHE A 65 -10.30 18.50 -10.92
C PHE A 65 -10.20 17.12 -11.58
N LYS A 66 -10.51 17.02 -12.87
CA LYS A 66 -10.36 15.77 -13.64
C LYS A 66 -8.93 15.23 -13.57
N MET A 67 -7.94 16.09 -13.77
CA MET A 67 -6.53 15.70 -13.67
C MET A 67 -6.19 15.17 -12.26
N GLU A 68 -6.71 15.78 -11.19
CA GLU A 68 -6.43 15.31 -9.83
C GLU A 68 -7.13 13.97 -9.53
N VAL A 69 -8.36 13.76 -10.05
CA VAL A 69 -9.07 12.47 -9.99
C VAL A 69 -8.29 11.36 -10.69
N GLU A 70 -7.76 11.64 -11.89
CA GLU A 70 -6.98 10.70 -12.70
C GLU A 70 -5.62 10.40 -12.03
N LYS A 71 -4.93 11.44 -11.54
CA LYS A 71 -3.64 11.31 -10.85
C LYS A 71 -3.72 10.46 -9.59
N ILE A 72 -4.82 10.59 -8.84
CA ILE A 72 -5.06 9.80 -7.64
C ILE A 72 -5.50 8.36 -7.97
N GLY A 73 -5.95 8.10 -9.21
CA GLY A 73 -6.43 6.79 -9.62
C GLY A 73 -7.75 6.41 -8.96
N LEU A 74 -8.58 7.40 -8.60
CA LEU A 74 -9.83 7.16 -7.84
C LEU A 74 -10.76 6.19 -8.57
N MET A 75 -10.89 6.34 -9.89
CA MET A 75 -11.77 5.49 -10.70
C MET A 75 -11.29 4.03 -10.76
N GLU A 76 -9.99 3.80 -10.87
CA GLU A 76 -9.40 2.44 -10.84
C GLU A 76 -9.66 1.78 -9.49
N LYS A 77 -9.44 2.51 -8.40
CA LYS A 77 -9.71 2.02 -7.04
C LYS A 77 -11.19 1.71 -6.80
N LEU A 78 -12.10 2.51 -7.36
CA LEU A 78 -13.54 2.24 -7.31
C LEU A 78 -13.91 0.94 -8.07
N GLU A 79 -13.19 0.63 -9.14
CA GLU A 79 -13.39 -0.61 -9.90
C GLU A 79 -12.85 -1.83 -9.14
N GLU A 80 -11.68 -1.71 -8.52
CA GLU A 80 -11.08 -2.76 -7.68
C GLU A 80 -11.98 -3.16 -6.50
N ILE A 81 -12.64 -2.20 -5.86
CA ILE A 81 -13.51 -2.46 -4.69
C ILE A 81 -14.95 -2.82 -5.06
N ARG A 82 -15.34 -2.69 -6.34
CA ARG A 82 -16.73 -2.88 -6.78
C ARG A 82 -17.27 -4.24 -6.38
N TRP A 83 -16.41 -5.25 -6.39
CA TRP A 83 -16.75 -6.62 -6.02
C TRP A 83 -15.80 -7.12 -4.94
N TYR A 84 -16.30 -8.04 -4.10
CA TYR A 84 -15.41 -8.71 -3.16
C TYR A 84 -14.40 -9.56 -3.92
N GLU A 85 -13.14 -9.18 -3.80
CA GLU A 85 -12.02 -10.01 -4.22
C GLU A 85 -11.41 -10.71 -3.00
N LYS A 86 -11.27 -12.04 -3.09
CA LYS A 86 -10.57 -12.81 -2.05
C LYS A 86 -9.15 -12.26 -1.89
N PRO A 87 -8.63 -12.06 -0.66
CA PRO A 87 -7.33 -11.43 -0.44
C PRO A 87 -6.15 -12.12 -1.14
N SER A 88 -6.23 -13.43 -1.36
CA SER A 88 -5.21 -14.17 -2.12
C SER A 88 -5.17 -13.81 -3.61
N GLN A 89 -6.32 -13.49 -4.21
CA GLN A 89 -6.40 -13.06 -5.62
C GLN A 89 -5.87 -11.65 -5.76
N ARG A 90 -6.26 -10.77 -4.84
CA ARG A 90 -5.74 -9.39 -4.75
C ARG A 90 -4.21 -9.36 -4.70
N LYS A 91 -3.59 -10.18 -3.83
CA LYS A 91 -2.11 -10.29 -3.75
C LYS A 91 -1.47 -10.73 -5.07
N LYS A 92 -2.08 -11.70 -5.77
CA LYS A 92 -1.57 -12.16 -7.07
C LYS A 92 -1.69 -11.07 -8.13
N TYR A 93 -2.78 -10.32 -8.12
CA TYR A 93 -3.00 -9.18 -9.01
C TYR A 93 -1.96 -8.07 -8.76
N GLU A 94 -1.75 -7.67 -7.50
CA GLU A 94 -0.75 -6.66 -7.10
C GLU A 94 0.67 -7.06 -7.54
N GLU A 95 1.06 -8.32 -7.35
CA GLU A 95 2.36 -8.82 -7.80
C GLU A 95 2.51 -8.81 -9.33
N LYS A 96 1.48 -9.23 -10.06
CA LYS A 96 1.45 -9.17 -11.52
C LYS A 96 1.59 -7.74 -12.03
N MET A 97 0.92 -6.77 -11.40
CA MET A 97 1.01 -5.36 -11.75
C MET A 97 2.41 -4.80 -11.46
N ARG A 98 3.01 -5.17 -10.32
CA ARG A 98 4.40 -4.81 -9.98
C ARG A 98 5.40 -5.33 -11.01
N GLN A 99 5.29 -6.59 -11.40
CA GLN A 99 6.16 -7.21 -12.40
C GLN A 99 6.02 -6.52 -13.78
N GLN A 100 4.79 -6.20 -14.19
CA GLN A 100 4.55 -5.46 -15.44
C GLN A 100 5.18 -4.07 -15.41
N LYS A 101 5.09 -3.35 -14.28
CA LYS A 101 5.70 -2.02 -14.14
C LYS A 101 7.22 -2.07 -14.30
N ILE A 102 7.87 -2.99 -13.59
CA ILE A 102 9.32 -3.21 -13.68
C ILE A 102 9.72 -3.57 -15.12
N ALA A 103 8.98 -4.46 -15.78
CA ALA A 103 9.27 -4.85 -17.16
C ALA A 103 9.11 -3.70 -18.17
N ARG A 104 8.15 -2.78 -17.95
CA ARG A 104 7.99 -1.57 -18.78
C ARG A 104 9.17 -0.62 -18.60
N GLU A 105 9.58 -0.38 -17.35
CA GLU A 105 10.73 0.48 -17.04
C GLU A 105 12.03 -0.05 -17.65
N GLN A 106 12.28 -1.37 -17.54
CA GLN A 106 13.46 -2.01 -18.14
C GLN A 106 13.50 -1.90 -19.67
N LYS A 107 12.35 -1.94 -20.34
CA LYS A 107 12.27 -1.77 -21.81
C LYS A 107 12.54 -0.33 -22.24
N PHE A 108 12.13 0.65 -21.44
CA PHE A 108 12.35 2.06 -21.74
C PHE A 108 13.82 2.47 -21.55
N ASN A 109 14.51 1.85 -20.59
CA ASN A 109 15.90 2.16 -20.24
C ASN A 109 16.95 1.43 -21.10
N ARG A 110 16.53 0.81 -22.22
CA ARG A 110 17.36 0.00 -23.11
C ARG A 110 17.28 0.53 -24.53
#